data_AF-A0A370DRE5-F1
#
_entry.id   AF-A0A370DRE5-F1
#
_cell.length_a   1.000
_cell.length_b   1.000
_cell.length_c   1.000
_cell.angle_alpha   90.00
_cell.angle_beta   90.00
_cell.angle_gamma   90.00
#
_symmetry.space_group_name_H-M   'P 1'
#
loop_
_entity.id
_entity.type
_entity.pdbx_description
1 polymer ?
#
loop_
_entity_poly.entity_id
_entity_poly.type
_entity_poly.pdbx_seq_one_letter_code
_entity_poly.pdbx_strand_id
1 'polypeptide(L)'
;MSRNEVIDKTMGEIRTFLDEITNGTSQYRSLHNLTEQVEHQYEGRFLIELVQNAHDALFEPGTVDKEQRIEIVLVANEHPHGALYIANDGLPFTPSNFKALSNLGQSDKDPQKSIGNKGIGFRSVLEVSKAPEIYSRKQKDSSGFDGYCFRFNPDVIQTLEDPIQQIIGGNNHVISPLDFEEPLLRWDASRYEYFRQRCHDLEDDWLKKSWPSCLRMHYPFRFIQIRQPQPLKTLKSGDFQLSSGSRFSVIRKLKLPGKR
;
A
#
# COMPACT_ATOMS: atom_id res chain seq x y z
N MET A 1 6.01 3.93 -15.37
CA MET A 1 4.56 3.71 -15.31
C MET A 1 4.15 3.33 -13.89
N SER A 2 4.57 2.17 -13.37
CA SER A 2 4.27 1.74 -11.98
C SER A 2 4.63 2.77 -10.88
N ARG A 3 5.80 3.43 -10.99
CA ARG A 3 6.24 4.46 -10.03
C ARG A 3 5.27 5.66 -9.98
N ASN A 4 4.92 6.22 -11.13
CA ASN A 4 4.06 7.41 -11.20
C ASN A 4 2.64 7.06 -10.74
N GLU A 5 2.11 5.88 -11.09
CA GLU A 5 0.79 5.45 -10.61
C GLU A 5 0.74 5.32 -9.08
N VAL A 6 1.83 4.87 -8.45
CA VAL A 6 1.95 4.82 -6.99
C VAL A 6 1.95 6.23 -6.38
N ILE A 7 2.70 7.16 -6.98
CA ILE A 7 2.74 8.57 -6.57
C ILE A 7 1.35 9.18 -6.72
N ASP A 8 0.77 9.10 -7.92
CA ASP A 8 -0.51 9.70 -8.25
C ASP A 8 -1.61 9.21 -7.32
N LYS A 9 -1.65 7.90 -7.05
CA LYS A 9 -2.60 7.34 -6.08
C LYS A 9 -2.37 7.91 -4.69
N THR A 10 -1.14 7.86 -4.19
CA THR A 10 -0.82 8.34 -2.83
C THR A 10 -1.10 9.83 -2.68
N MET A 11 -0.74 10.64 -3.68
CA MET A 11 -1.01 12.07 -3.73
C MET A 11 -2.50 12.38 -3.84
N GLY A 12 -3.26 11.60 -4.60
CA GLY A 12 -4.71 11.69 -4.66
C GLY A 12 -5.33 11.52 -3.28
N GLU A 13 -4.92 10.49 -2.54
CA GLU A 13 -5.41 10.24 -1.17
C GLU A 13 -5.05 11.37 -0.19
N ILE A 14 -3.82 11.90 -0.26
CA ILE A 14 -3.41 13.06 0.56
C ILE A 14 -4.29 14.26 0.26
N ARG A 15 -4.51 14.57 -1.02
CA ARG A 15 -5.34 15.71 -1.45
C ARG A 15 -6.79 15.54 -1.03
N THR A 16 -7.37 14.36 -1.21
CA THR A 16 -8.72 14.06 -0.73
C THR A 16 -8.85 14.23 0.77
N PHE A 17 -7.89 13.73 1.55
CA PHE A 17 -7.87 13.92 3.00
C PHE A 17 -7.85 15.41 3.39
N LEU A 18 -6.97 16.19 2.77
CA LEU A 18 -6.88 17.64 3.03
C LEU A 18 -8.13 18.38 2.56
N ASP A 19 -8.76 17.97 1.46
CA ASP A 19 -10.04 18.49 0.99
C ASP A 19 -11.18 18.20 1.97
N GLU A 20 -11.23 17.02 2.59
CA GLU A 20 -12.24 16.70 3.61
C GLU A 20 -12.10 17.58 4.85
N ILE A 21 -10.86 17.84 5.30
CA ILE A 21 -10.60 18.78 6.41
C ILE A 21 -11.13 20.17 6.04
N THR A 22 -10.75 20.67 4.86
CA THR A 22 -11.21 21.95 4.32
C THR A 22 -12.73 22.02 4.31
N ASN A 23 -13.40 20.99 3.77
CA ASN A 23 -14.85 20.96 3.67
C ASN A 23 -15.57 20.71 5.01
N GLY A 24 -14.85 20.41 6.09
CA GLY A 24 -15.42 20.04 7.39
C GLY A 24 -16.15 18.70 7.36
N THR A 25 -15.86 17.83 6.39
CA THR A 25 -16.42 16.49 6.30
C THR A 25 -15.52 15.48 7.00
N SER A 26 -16.10 14.35 7.40
CA SER A 26 -15.37 13.23 7.99
C SER A 26 -15.84 11.93 7.37
N GLN A 27 -15.88 11.88 6.03
CA GLN A 27 -16.15 10.61 5.36
C GLN A 27 -15.07 9.60 5.73
N TYR A 28 -13.85 10.10 5.96
CA TYR A 28 -12.78 9.39 6.65
C TYR A 28 -13.05 9.03 8.13
N ARG A 29 -14.26 9.10 8.68
CA ARG A 29 -14.57 8.44 9.97
C ARG A 29 -15.62 7.36 9.80
N SER A 30 -16.62 7.63 8.97
CA SER A 30 -17.72 6.71 8.67
C SER A 30 -17.26 5.40 8.02
N LEU A 31 -16.37 5.45 7.02
CA LEU A 31 -15.84 4.26 6.35
C LEU A 31 -14.93 3.39 7.25
N HIS A 32 -14.25 3.94 8.28
CA HIS A 32 -13.53 3.14 9.28
C HIS A 32 -14.48 2.37 10.14
N ASN A 33 -15.45 3.04 10.74
CA ASN A 33 -16.42 2.39 11.62
C ASN A 33 -17.11 1.24 10.88
N LEU A 34 -17.45 1.45 9.60
CA LEU A 34 -18.01 0.40 8.75
C LEU A 34 -17.01 -0.73 8.51
N THR A 35 -15.75 -0.41 8.30
CA THR A 35 -14.74 -1.42 7.97
C THR A 35 -14.16 -2.16 9.18
N GLU A 36 -14.10 -1.56 10.38
CA GLU A 36 -13.75 -2.26 11.63
C GLU A 36 -14.74 -3.39 11.91
N GLN A 37 -16.04 -3.17 11.64
CA GLN A 37 -17.06 -4.20 11.80
C GLN A 37 -16.84 -5.43 10.91
N VAL A 38 -16.11 -5.27 9.80
CA VAL A 38 -15.77 -6.36 8.87
C VAL A 38 -14.49 -7.08 9.30
N GLU A 39 -13.63 -6.49 10.14
CA GLU A 39 -12.30 -7.03 10.46
C GLU A 39 -12.34 -8.34 11.23
N HIS A 40 -13.24 -8.46 12.21
CA HIS A 40 -13.43 -9.70 12.96
C HIS A 40 -13.84 -10.90 12.08
N GLN A 41 -14.30 -10.66 10.84
CA GLN A 41 -14.65 -11.74 9.93
C GLN A 41 -13.44 -12.36 9.22
N TYR A 42 -12.24 -11.76 9.24
CA TYR A 42 -11.09 -12.20 8.42
C TYR A 42 -9.82 -12.52 9.21
N GLU A 43 -9.89 -12.49 10.54
CA GLU A 43 -8.79 -12.89 11.42
C GLU A 43 -8.25 -14.29 11.06
N GLY A 44 -6.92 -14.39 10.94
CA GLY A 44 -6.22 -15.66 10.68
C GLY A 44 -6.26 -16.16 9.22
N ARG A 45 -6.90 -15.44 8.29
CA ARG A 45 -6.98 -15.87 6.88
C ARG A 45 -5.84 -15.36 5.99
N PHE A 46 -4.91 -14.56 6.51
CA PHE A 46 -3.87 -13.91 5.72
C PHE A 46 -3.07 -14.84 4.82
N LEU A 47 -2.66 -16.02 5.32
CA LEU A 47 -1.86 -16.94 4.53
C LEU A 47 -2.67 -17.51 3.37
N ILE A 48 -3.93 -17.88 3.63
CA ILE A 48 -4.85 -18.42 2.62
C ILE A 48 -5.11 -17.36 1.55
N GLU A 49 -5.40 -16.11 1.94
CA GLU A 49 -5.65 -15.00 1.00
C GLU A 49 -4.43 -14.68 0.11
N LEU A 50 -3.22 -14.79 0.67
CA LEU A 50 -1.97 -14.61 -0.07
C LEU A 50 -1.70 -15.77 -1.03
N VAL A 51 -1.95 -17.01 -0.61
CA VAL A 51 -1.86 -18.19 -1.47
C VAL A 51 -2.89 -18.14 -2.60
N GLN A 52 -4.12 -17.73 -2.31
CA GLN A 52 -5.16 -17.53 -3.33
C GLN A 52 -4.77 -16.43 -4.32
N ASN A 53 -4.18 -15.33 -3.86
CA ASN A 53 -3.65 -14.29 -4.74
C ASN A 53 -2.53 -14.82 -5.65
N ALA A 54 -1.62 -15.60 -5.09
CA ALA A 54 -0.54 -16.23 -5.83
C ALA A 54 -1.09 -17.24 -6.86
N HIS A 55 -2.07 -18.06 -6.47
CA HIS A 55 -2.79 -18.99 -7.34
C HIS A 55 -3.50 -18.26 -8.49
N ASP A 56 -4.30 -17.22 -8.20
CA ASP A 56 -4.97 -16.43 -9.25
C ASP A 56 -3.97 -15.92 -10.30
N ALA A 57 -2.79 -15.46 -9.86
CA ALA A 57 -1.75 -14.98 -10.77
C ALA A 57 -1.12 -16.10 -11.62
N LEU A 58 -1.17 -17.36 -11.17
CA LEU A 58 -0.69 -18.52 -11.93
C LEU A 58 -1.68 -18.97 -13.00
N PHE A 59 -2.99 -18.85 -12.76
CA PHE A 59 -4.03 -19.42 -13.63
C PHE A 59 -4.76 -18.39 -14.50
N GLU A 60 -4.28 -17.14 -14.58
CA GLU A 60 -4.80 -16.20 -15.56
C GLU A 60 -4.54 -16.66 -17.02
N PRO A 61 -5.45 -16.39 -17.97
CA PRO A 61 -5.30 -16.78 -19.37
C PRO A 61 -3.95 -16.33 -19.97
N GLY A 62 -3.22 -17.25 -20.60
CA GLY A 62 -1.88 -16.97 -21.17
C GLY A 62 -0.68 -17.46 -20.34
N THR A 63 -0.92 -18.26 -19.30
CA THR A 63 0.10 -18.79 -18.36
C THR A 63 0.53 -20.24 -18.63
N VAL A 64 0.22 -20.80 -19.82
CA VAL A 64 0.02 -22.25 -20.03
C VAL A 64 1.31 -23.09 -20.14
N ASP A 65 2.49 -22.49 -20.37
CA ASP A 65 3.64 -23.27 -20.87
C ASP A 65 4.83 -23.46 -19.90
N LYS A 66 4.71 -23.18 -18.60
CA LYS A 66 5.82 -23.37 -17.63
C LYS A 66 5.36 -23.92 -16.28
N GLU A 67 6.28 -24.58 -15.58
CA GLU A 67 6.11 -24.92 -14.16
C GLU A 67 5.64 -23.69 -13.38
N GLN A 68 4.60 -23.89 -12.59
CA GLN A 68 3.96 -22.88 -11.77
C GLN A 68 4.31 -23.15 -10.32
N ARG A 69 4.85 -22.15 -9.62
CA ARG A 69 5.33 -22.28 -8.26
C ARG A 69 4.84 -21.15 -7.37
N ILE A 70 4.44 -21.55 -6.17
CA ILE A 70 4.29 -20.67 -5.02
C ILE A 70 5.32 -21.12 -3.99
N GLU A 71 6.11 -20.19 -3.45
CA GLU A 71 7.06 -20.45 -2.37
C GLU A 71 6.74 -19.54 -1.19
N ILE A 72 6.71 -20.14 0.00
CA ILE A 72 6.46 -19.44 1.26
C ILE A 72 7.66 -19.69 2.16
N VAL A 73 8.32 -18.62 2.61
CA VAL A 73 9.51 -18.74 3.45
C VAL A 73 9.43 -17.79 4.64
N LEU A 74 9.64 -18.34 5.83
CA LEU A 74 9.83 -17.59 7.06
C LEU A 74 11.33 -17.39 7.29
N VAL A 75 11.76 -16.13 7.29
CA VAL A 75 13.13 -15.73 7.59
C VAL A 75 13.18 -15.18 9.01
N ALA A 76 13.49 -16.04 9.98
CA ALA A 76 13.40 -15.71 11.40
C ALA A 76 14.43 -14.65 11.87
N ASN A 77 15.56 -14.52 11.16
CA ASN A 77 16.64 -13.61 11.51
C ASN A 77 16.55 -12.22 10.84
N GLU A 78 15.51 -11.97 10.04
CA GLU A 78 15.27 -10.65 9.45
C GLU A 78 14.29 -9.84 10.27
N HIS A 79 14.70 -8.64 10.71
CA HIS A 79 13.95 -7.82 11.67
C HIS A 79 13.80 -8.49 13.06
N PRO A 80 13.38 -7.76 14.10
CA PRO A 80 13.35 -8.30 15.47
C PRO A 80 12.45 -9.55 15.66
N HIS A 81 11.51 -9.80 14.74
CA HIS A 81 10.51 -10.86 14.86
C HIS A 81 10.36 -11.71 13.59
N GLY A 82 11.29 -11.58 12.63
CA GLY A 82 11.24 -12.31 11.38
C GLY A 82 10.43 -11.62 10.27
N ALA A 83 10.59 -12.15 9.06
CA ALA A 83 9.83 -11.75 7.88
C ALA A 83 9.27 -12.98 7.15
N LEU A 84 8.04 -12.86 6.66
CA LEU A 84 7.41 -13.88 5.82
C LEU A 84 7.44 -13.43 4.35
N TYR A 85 7.94 -14.31 3.49
CA TYR A 85 8.00 -14.13 2.05
C TYR A 85 6.99 -15.06 1.38
N ILE A 86 6.20 -14.51 0.45
CA ILE A 86 5.32 -15.28 -0.43
C ILE A 86 5.66 -14.88 -1.87
N ALA A 87 6.14 -15.83 -2.66
CA ALA A 87 6.61 -15.60 -4.01
C ALA A 87 5.87 -16.49 -5.01
N ASN A 88 5.52 -15.96 -6.19
CA ASN A 88 4.91 -16.72 -7.27
C ASN A 88 5.48 -16.35 -8.65
N ASP A 89 5.54 -17.32 -9.56
CA ASP A 89 6.05 -17.18 -10.94
C ASP A 89 4.94 -16.96 -11.98
N GLY A 90 3.76 -16.58 -11.50
CA GLY A 90 2.59 -16.21 -12.31
C GLY A 90 2.77 -14.91 -13.08
N LEU A 91 1.66 -14.29 -13.49
CA LEU A 91 1.70 -12.97 -14.11
C LEU A 91 2.34 -11.93 -13.16
N PRO A 92 3.17 -11.02 -13.69
CA PRO A 92 3.61 -9.87 -12.93
C PRO A 92 2.43 -8.99 -12.53
N PHE A 93 2.65 -8.17 -11.50
CA PHE A 93 1.64 -7.30 -10.91
C PHE A 93 1.22 -6.23 -11.92
N THR A 94 -0.09 -6.06 -12.10
CA THR A 94 -0.68 -5.17 -13.10
C THR A 94 -1.27 -3.90 -12.48
N PRO A 95 -1.59 -2.87 -13.29
CA PRO A 95 -2.33 -1.69 -12.81
C PRO A 95 -3.68 -2.04 -12.17
N SER A 96 -4.38 -3.05 -12.69
CA SER A 96 -5.64 -3.51 -12.07
C SER A 96 -5.38 -4.13 -10.70
N ASN A 97 -4.32 -4.94 -10.56
CA ASN A 97 -3.94 -5.47 -9.25
C ASN A 97 -3.59 -4.35 -8.26
N PHE A 98 -2.87 -3.31 -8.71
CA PHE A 98 -2.57 -2.15 -7.88
C PHE A 98 -3.82 -1.43 -7.41
N LYS A 99 -4.75 -1.12 -8.33
CA LYS A 99 -6.01 -0.46 -8.01
C LYS A 99 -6.83 -1.27 -7.02
N ALA A 100 -7.03 -2.57 -7.28
CA ALA A 100 -7.79 -3.47 -6.41
C ALA A 100 -7.16 -3.65 -5.02
N LEU A 101 -5.84 -3.54 -4.91
CA LEU A 101 -5.13 -3.57 -3.64
C LEU A 101 -5.21 -2.24 -2.88
N SER A 102 -5.16 -1.12 -3.61
CA SER A 102 -5.18 0.25 -3.06
C SER A 102 -6.58 0.74 -2.72
N ASN A 103 -7.63 0.22 -3.36
CA ASN A 103 -9.02 0.58 -3.13
C ASN A 103 -9.70 -0.55 -2.34
N LEU A 104 -10.03 -0.30 -1.07
CA LEU A 104 -10.68 -1.31 -0.23
C LEU A 104 -12.08 -1.64 -0.75
N GLY A 105 -12.36 -2.94 -0.96
CA GLY A 105 -13.68 -3.44 -1.32
C GLY A 105 -14.07 -3.29 -2.80
N GLN A 106 -13.15 -2.87 -3.67
CA GLN A 106 -13.36 -2.82 -5.12
C GLN A 106 -12.39 -3.78 -5.82
N SER A 107 -12.76 -5.06 -5.87
CA SER A 107 -12.08 -6.03 -6.73
C SER A 107 -12.90 -6.24 -7.99
N ASP A 108 -12.31 -5.92 -9.14
CA ASP A 108 -12.92 -6.13 -10.47
C ASP A 108 -12.79 -7.60 -10.94
N LYS A 109 -12.27 -8.50 -10.10
CA LYS A 109 -12.09 -9.90 -10.48
C LYS A 109 -13.43 -10.64 -10.53
N ASP A 110 -13.67 -11.29 -11.67
CA ASP A 110 -14.83 -12.16 -11.89
C ASP A 110 -14.86 -13.29 -10.82
N PRO A 111 -15.91 -13.36 -9.99
CA PRO A 111 -16.09 -14.42 -8.99
C PRO A 111 -16.00 -15.85 -9.54
N GLN A 112 -16.29 -16.04 -10.82
CA GLN A 112 -16.27 -17.34 -11.47
C GLN A 112 -14.86 -17.75 -11.91
N LYS A 113 -13.90 -16.80 -11.98
CA LYS A 113 -12.54 -17.03 -12.53
C LYS A 113 -11.43 -16.79 -11.53
N SER A 114 -11.71 -16.18 -10.38
CA SER A 114 -10.69 -15.87 -9.38
C SER A 114 -11.20 -16.11 -7.97
N ILE A 115 -10.35 -16.72 -7.16
CA ILE A 115 -10.67 -17.03 -5.76
C ILE A 115 -10.56 -15.76 -4.90
N GLY A 116 -9.61 -14.86 -5.20
CA GLY A 116 -9.39 -13.60 -4.50
C GLY A 116 -10.25 -12.44 -5.00
N ASN A 117 -11.57 -12.62 -5.11
CA ASN A 117 -12.49 -11.69 -5.77
C ASN A 117 -13.09 -10.58 -4.88
N LYS A 118 -12.88 -10.61 -3.56
CA LYS A 118 -13.59 -9.71 -2.63
C LYS A 118 -12.91 -8.38 -2.36
N GLY A 119 -11.67 -8.17 -2.82
CA GLY A 119 -10.94 -6.89 -2.60
C GLY A 119 -10.68 -6.53 -1.13
N ILE A 120 -10.88 -7.48 -0.21
CA ILE A 120 -10.74 -7.32 1.25
C ILE A 120 -9.69 -8.27 1.85
N GLY A 121 -9.26 -9.30 1.10
CA GLY A 121 -8.29 -10.31 1.56
C GLY A 121 -6.96 -9.72 2.00
N PHE A 122 -6.53 -8.62 1.38
CA PHE A 122 -5.30 -7.94 1.78
C PHE A 122 -5.40 -7.25 3.16
N ARG A 123 -6.60 -7.05 3.74
CA ARG A 123 -6.72 -6.54 5.12
C ARG A 123 -6.13 -7.51 6.14
N SER A 124 -6.38 -8.81 5.98
CA SER A 124 -5.81 -9.82 6.88
C SER A 124 -4.27 -9.81 6.88
N VAL A 125 -3.65 -9.38 5.78
CA VAL A 125 -2.19 -9.18 5.68
C VAL A 125 -1.71 -8.06 6.60
N LEU A 126 -2.56 -7.06 6.84
CA LEU A 126 -2.23 -5.88 7.65
C LEU A 126 -2.46 -6.10 9.14
N GLU A 127 -3.19 -7.15 9.52
CA GLU A 127 -3.23 -7.65 10.90
C GLU A 127 -1.88 -8.22 11.34
N VAL A 128 -1.14 -8.81 10.40
CA VAL A 128 0.14 -9.50 10.63
C VAL A 128 1.36 -8.75 10.12
N SER A 129 1.18 -7.56 9.54
CA SER A 129 2.29 -6.70 9.09
C SER A 129 1.84 -5.25 8.97
N LYS A 130 2.52 -4.33 9.65
CA LYS A 130 2.23 -2.89 9.56
C LYS A 130 2.58 -2.29 8.20
N ALA A 131 3.57 -2.86 7.53
CA ALA A 131 4.12 -2.32 6.30
C ALA A 131 4.48 -3.43 5.30
N PRO A 132 3.48 -4.18 4.79
CA PRO A 132 3.71 -5.18 3.75
C PRO A 132 4.34 -4.53 2.51
N GLU A 133 5.27 -5.24 1.90
CA GLU A 133 6.02 -4.81 0.73
C GLU A 133 5.69 -5.73 -0.46
N ILE A 134 5.61 -5.13 -1.65
CA ILE A 134 5.36 -5.82 -2.92
C ILE A 134 6.51 -5.50 -3.85
N TYR A 135 7.08 -6.54 -4.44
CA TYR A 135 8.09 -6.46 -5.48
C TYR A 135 7.62 -7.27 -6.67
N SER A 136 7.54 -6.64 -7.83
CA SER A 136 7.11 -7.30 -9.04
C SER A 136 7.98 -6.90 -10.23
N ARG A 137 8.14 -7.85 -11.14
CA ARG A 137 8.70 -7.60 -12.46
C ARG A 137 7.73 -6.78 -13.30
N LYS A 138 8.23 -6.16 -14.36
CA LYS A 138 7.40 -5.58 -15.41
C LYS A 138 6.94 -6.65 -16.40
N GLN A 139 7.83 -7.60 -16.71
CA GLN A 139 7.58 -8.75 -17.59
C GLN A 139 8.15 -10.01 -16.97
N LYS A 140 7.63 -11.20 -17.32
CA LYS A 140 8.08 -12.48 -16.72
C LYS A 140 9.59 -12.70 -16.90
N ASP A 141 10.16 -12.25 -17.99
CA ASP A 141 11.56 -12.39 -18.35
C ASP A 141 12.47 -11.24 -17.86
N SER A 142 11.93 -10.21 -17.19
CA SER A 142 12.74 -9.14 -16.59
C SER A 142 13.84 -9.69 -15.68
N SER A 143 15.01 -9.07 -15.71
CA SER A 143 16.20 -9.46 -14.94
C SER A 143 16.15 -9.04 -13.47
N GLY A 144 15.15 -8.26 -13.07
CA GLY A 144 14.93 -7.71 -11.73
C GLY A 144 13.46 -7.38 -11.49
N PHE A 145 13.15 -6.89 -10.29
CA PHE A 145 11.84 -6.34 -9.96
C PHE A 145 11.78 -4.87 -10.40
N ASP A 146 11.53 -4.68 -11.70
CA ASP A 146 11.46 -3.41 -12.42
C ASP A 146 10.01 -2.92 -12.67
N GLY A 147 9.02 -3.65 -12.15
CA GLY A 147 7.60 -3.33 -12.23
C GLY A 147 7.11 -2.57 -10.99
N TYR A 148 6.04 -3.06 -10.36
CA TYR A 148 5.55 -2.47 -9.11
C TYR A 148 6.46 -2.87 -7.94
N CYS A 149 7.11 -1.86 -7.35
CA CYS A 149 7.88 -1.99 -6.13
C CYS A 149 7.39 -0.94 -5.14
N PHE A 150 6.64 -1.36 -4.12
CA PHE A 150 6.08 -0.45 -3.14
C PHE A 150 5.88 -1.11 -1.79
N ARG A 151 5.68 -0.29 -0.76
CA ARG A 151 5.23 -0.74 0.55
C ARG A 151 4.06 0.08 1.03
N PHE A 152 3.20 -0.55 1.78
CA PHE A 152 2.26 0.16 2.63
C PHE A 152 3.06 0.80 3.75
N ASN A 153 2.93 2.11 3.93
CA ASN A 153 3.63 2.79 5.00
C ASN A 153 2.75 3.89 5.61
N PRO A 154 2.12 3.63 6.76
CA PRO A 154 1.39 4.68 7.46
C PRO A 154 2.32 5.85 7.81
N ASP A 155 3.61 5.61 8.06
CA ASP A 155 4.55 6.68 8.44
C ASP A 155 4.85 7.66 7.29
N VAL A 156 4.38 7.41 6.06
CA VAL A 156 4.47 8.42 4.97
C VAL A 156 3.81 9.72 5.39
N ILE A 157 2.76 9.67 6.21
CA ILE A 157 2.11 10.91 6.62
C ILE A 157 3.08 11.80 7.40
N GLN A 158 4.02 11.24 8.19
CA GLN A 158 5.03 12.03 8.93
C GLN A 158 5.81 13.01 8.03
N THR A 159 6.02 12.67 6.76
CA THR A 159 6.69 13.57 5.81
C THR A 159 5.83 14.75 5.33
N LEU A 160 4.54 14.75 5.68
CA LEU A 160 3.56 15.79 5.32
C LEU A 160 3.36 16.83 6.43
N GLU A 161 3.87 16.60 7.64
CA GLU A 161 3.70 17.53 8.76
C GLU A 161 4.27 18.91 8.42
N ASP A 162 5.57 18.99 8.09
CA ASP A 162 6.21 20.26 7.73
C ASP A 162 5.57 20.93 6.48
N PRO A 163 5.29 20.20 5.37
CA PRO A 163 4.55 20.74 4.25
C PRO A 163 3.20 21.36 4.61
N ILE A 164 2.40 20.68 5.45
CA ILE A 164 1.09 21.19 5.88
C ILE A 164 1.24 22.42 6.76
N GLN A 165 2.21 22.42 7.68
CA GLN A 165 2.50 23.60 8.52
C GLN A 165 2.91 24.82 7.69
N GLN A 166 3.68 24.63 6.61
CA GLN A 166 4.00 25.71 5.69
C GLN A 166 2.75 26.28 5.00
N ILE A 167 1.80 25.43 4.59
CA ILE A 167 0.53 25.87 4.00
C ILE A 167 -0.30 26.69 5.01
N ILE A 168 -0.40 26.18 6.24
CA ILE A 168 -1.08 26.88 7.35
C ILE A 168 -0.42 28.23 7.61
N GLY A 169 0.92 28.29 7.57
CA GLY A 169 1.72 29.49 7.74
C GLY A 169 1.73 30.47 6.56
N GLY A 170 0.99 30.19 5.47
CA GLY A 170 0.82 31.13 4.35
C GLY A 170 1.43 30.70 3.02
N ASN A 171 2.16 29.59 2.95
CA ASN A 171 2.83 29.15 1.73
C ASN A 171 1.90 28.33 0.81
N ASN A 172 1.50 28.92 -0.32
CA ASN A 172 0.63 28.26 -1.31
C ASN A 172 1.39 27.43 -2.37
N HIS A 173 2.73 27.39 -2.30
CA HIS A 173 3.59 26.77 -3.31
C HIS A 173 4.42 25.62 -2.71
N VAL A 174 3.87 24.93 -1.72
CA VAL A 174 4.52 23.78 -1.10
C VAL A 174 4.57 22.61 -2.09
N ILE A 175 5.77 22.11 -2.34
CA ILE A 175 6.04 20.96 -3.20
C ILE A 175 5.76 19.65 -2.46
N SER A 176 5.29 18.64 -3.18
CA SER A 176 5.05 17.32 -2.63
C SER A 176 6.34 16.66 -2.14
N PRO A 177 6.37 16.06 -0.93
CA PRO A 177 7.51 15.29 -0.46
C PRO A 177 7.64 13.92 -1.15
N LEU A 178 6.64 13.52 -1.94
CA LEU A 178 6.61 12.25 -2.69
C LEU A 178 6.94 12.45 -4.17
N ASP A 179 6.75 13.66 -4.68
CA ASP A 179 7.06 14.06 -6.04
C ASP A 179 7.56 15.51 -6.06
N PHE A 180 8.89 15.66 -6.15
CA PHE A 180 9.55 16.95 -6.02
C PHE A 180 9.32 17.91 -7.20
N GLU A 181 8.59 17.48 -8.22
CA GLU A 181 8.24 18.30 -9.40
C GLU A 181 6.81 18.86 -9.31
N GLU A 182 6.01 18.40 -8.35
CA GLU A 182 4.57 18.66 -8.29
C GLU A 182 4.16 19.36 -6.98
N PRO A 183 3.23 20.35 -7.01
CA PRO A 183 2.72 20.95 -5.80
C PRO A 183 1.93 19.92 -4.97
N LEU A 184 2.04 20.04 -3.65
CA LEU A 184 1.29 19.21 -2.71
C LEU A 184 -0.22 19.36 -2.94
N LEU A 185 -0.68 20.61 -3.06
CA LEU A 185 -2.07 20.98 -3.30
C LEU A 185 -2.21 21.83 -4.56
N ARG A 186 -3.31 21.62 -5.30
CA ARG A 186 -3.64 22.34 -6.53
C ARG A 186 -4.87 23.24 -6.33
N TRP A 187 -4.91 23.90 -5.17
CA TRP A 187 -5.99 24.78 -4.78
C TRP A 187 -5.79 26.20 -5.30
N ASP A 188 -6.88 26.91 -5.51
CA ASP A 188 -6.85 28.37 -5.70
C ASP A 188 -6.59 29.10 -4.36
N ALA A 189 -6.33 30.41 -4.45
CA ALA A 189 -6.05 31.24 -3.28
C ALA A 189 -7.18 31.23 -2.25
N SER A 190 -8.44 31.23 -2.68
CA SER A 190 -9.59 31.21 -1.77
C SER A 190 -9.68 29.92 -0.96
N ARG A 191 -9.39 28.78 -1.60
CA ARG A 191 -9.44 27.47 -0.95
C ARG A 191 -8.31 27.27 0.04
N TYR A 192 -7.12 27.81 -0.24
CA TYR A 192 -6.05 27.89 0.75
C TYR A 192 -6.46 28.71 1.98
N GLU A 193 -7.09 29.86 1.79
CA GLU A 193 -7.53 30.70 2.92
C GLU A 193 -8.60 30.01 3.77
N TYR A 194 -9.56 29.36 3.12
CA TYR A 194 -10.59 28.60 3.81
C TYR A 194 -10.00 27.43 4.61
N PHE A 195 -9.02 26.72 4.06
CA PHE A 195 -8.30 25.67 4.80
C PHE A 195 -7.58 26.23 6.04
N ARG A 196 -6.91 27.37 5.93
CA ARG A 196 -6.24 28.01 7.08
C ARG A 196 -7.21 28.39 8.17
N GLN A 197 -8.30 29.07 7.81
CA GLN A 197 -9.36 29.43 8.74
C GLN A 197 -9.88 28.19 9.46
N ARG A 198 -10.14 27.12 8.70
CA ARG A 198 -10.60 25.85 9.26
C ARG A 198 -9.57 25.24 10.22
N CYS A 199 -8.29 25.30 9.90
CA CYS A 199 -7.22 24.81 10.77
C CYS A 199 -7.09 25.61 12.07
N HIS A 200 -7.38 26.91 12.05
CA HIS A 200 -7.42 27.76 13.25
C HIS A 200 -8.61 27.43 14.17
N ASP A 201 -9.72 26.97 13.61
CA ASP A 201 -10.90 26.53 14.38
C ASP A 201 -10.71 25.15 15.02
N LEU A 202 -9.67 24.40 14.63
CA LEU A 202 -9.33 23.10 15.20
C LEU A 202 -8.45 23.29 16.45
N GLU A 203 -8.54 22.35 17.39
CA GLU A 203 -7.71 22.39 18.61
C GLU A 203 -6.20 22.42 18.33
N ASP A 204 -5.43 22.93 19.29
CA ASP A 204 -3.97 22.78 19.25
C ASP A 204 -3.57 21.31 19.04
N ASP A 205 -2.53 21.12 18.23
CA ASP A 205 -2.05 19.83 17.76
C ASP A 205 -3.10 18.96 17.04
N TRP A 206 -4.17 19.56 16.48
CA TRP A 206 -5.19 18.81 15.73
C TRP A 206 -4.59 17.90 14.67
N LEU A 207 -3.50 18.35 14.02
CA LEU A 207 -2.79 17.55 13.02
C LEU A 207 -2.32 16.28 13.72
N LYS A 208 -1.49 16.37 14.76
CA LYS A 208 -0.99 15.24 15.56
C LYS A 208 -2.06 14.43 16.30
N LYS A 209 -3.26 14.96 16.56
CA LYS A 209 -4.38 14.23 17.19
C LYS A 209 -5.24 13.49 16.16
N SER A 210 -5.51 14.13 15.03
CA SER A 210 -6.23 13.55 13.90
C SER A 210 -5.36 12.50 13.21
N TRP A 211 -4.04 12.67 13.29
CA TRP A 211 -3.02 11.80 12.68
C TRP A 211 -3.08 10.37 13.20
N PRO A 212 -3.03 10.06 14.53
CA PRO A 212 -3.29 8.73 15.06
C PRO A 212 -4.66 8.18 14.72
N SER A 213 -5.74 8.96 14.69
CA SER A 213 -7.04 8.43 14.24
C SER A 213 -7.07 8.10 12.73
N CYS A 214 -6.24 8.77 11.93
CA CYS A 214 -6.03 8.45 10.51
C CYS A 214 -4.96 7.35 10.28
N LEU A 215 -4.04 7.15 11.24
CA LEU A 215 -2.85 6.30 11.13
C LEU A 215 -2.87 5.01 11.93
N ARG A 216 -3.47 5.02 13.13
CA ARG A 216 -3.35 3.92 14.09
C ARG A 216 -4.34 2.80 13.85
N MET A 217 -5.50 3.06 13.28
CA MET A 217 -6.49 2.01 13.13
C MET A 217 -7.26 2.22 11.83
N HIS A 218 -7.02 1.30 10.90
CA HIS A 218 -8.07 0.75 10.03
C HIS A 218 -8.88 1.77 9.17
N TYR A 219 -8.22 2.76 8.56
CA TYR A 219 -8.74 3.62 7.47
C TYR A 219 -8.19 3.25 6.07
N PRO A 220 -8.88 3.54 4.93
CA PRO A 220 -8.45 3.16 3.58
C PRO A 220 -7.32 3.96 2.95
N PHE A 221 -6.89 5.08 3.54
CA PHE A 221 -5.75 5.85 3.02
C PHE A 221 -4.45 5.16 3.38
N ARG A 222 -4.24 4.04 2.71
CA ARG A 222 -3.05 3.23 2.81
C ARG A 222 -1.98 3.90 1.95
N PHE A 223 -1.29 4.90 2.52
CA PHE A 223 -0.24 5.60 1.79
C PHE A 223 0.81 4.59 1.31
N ILE A 224 1.13 4.72 0.03
CA ILE A 224 1.97 3.78 -0.66
C ILE A 224 3.32 4.45 -0.88
N GLN A 225 4.34 3.93 -0.21
CA GLN A 225 5.70 4.40 -0.40
C GLN A 225 6.37 3.60 -1.52
N ILE A 226 6.92 4.31 -2.49
CA ILE A 226 7.73 3.71 -3.56
C ILE A 226 8.96 3.02 -2.96
N ARG A 227 9.27 1.84 -3.50
CA ARG A 227 10.53 1.15 -3.28
C ARG A 227 11.35 1.22 -4.55
N GLN A 228 12.66 1.40 -4.39
CA GLN A 228 13.57 1.33 -5.54
C GLN A 228 13.49 -0.08 -6.15
N PRO A 229 13.48 -0.19 -7.50
CA PRO A 229 13.63 -1.47 -8.17
C PRO A 229 14.76 -2.29 -7.57
N GLN A 230 14.51 -3.57 -7.30
CA GLN A 230 15.48 -4.46 -6.69
C GLN A 230 15.88 -5.55 -7.68
N PRO A 231 17.18 -5.79 -7.94
CA PRO A 231 17.60 -7.00 -8.63
C PRO A 231 17.14 -8.25 -7.88
N LEU A 232 16.87 -9.36 -8.58
CA LEU A 232 16.49 -10.61 -7.92
C LEU A 232 17.54 -11.10 -6.91
N LYS A 233 18.83 -10.85 -7.22
CA LYS A 233 19.95 -11.24 -6.37
C LYS A 233 20.10 -10.40 -5.09
N THR A 234 19.46 -9.23 -5.00
CA THR A 234 19.56 -8.36 -3.82
C THR A 234 18.44 -8.56 -2.81
N LEU A 235 17.37 -9.28 -3.15
CA LEU A 235 16.37 -9.78 -2.21
C LEU A 235 16.85 -11.03 -1.46
N LYS A 236 18.10 -11.00 -0.99
CA LYS A 236 18.64 -11.99 -0.06
C LYS A 236 18.34 -11.51 1.35
N SER A 237 17.65 -12.33 2.12
CA SER A 237 17.40 -12.08 3.53
C SER A 237 17.82 -13.30 4.33
N GLY A 238 18.92 -13.20 5.09
CA GLY A 238 19.48 -14.34 5.80
C GLY A 238 19.74 -15.54 4.89
N ASP A 239 19.21 -16.72 5.27
CA ASP A 239 19.30 -17.99 4.54
C ASP A 239 18.29 -18.10 3.36
N PHE A 240 17.45 -17.07 3.14
CA PHE A 240 16.58 -17.01 1.98
C PHE A 240 17.40 -16.72 0.72
N GLN A 241 17.75 -17.79 0.03
CA GLN A 241 18.01 -17.75 -1.39
C GLN A 241 16.76 -18.28 -2.08
N LEU A 242 16.11 -17.44 -2.90
CA LEU A 242 15.17 -17.93 -3.91
C LEU A 242 15.87 -19.10 -4.58
N SER A 243 15.31 -20.31 -4.45
CA SER A 243 15.98 -21.55 -4.88
C SER A 243 16.62 -21.33 -6.24
N SER A 244 17.93 -21.55 -6.30
CA SER A 244 18.78 -21.12 -7.42
C SER A 244 18.24 -21.70 -8.73
N GLY A 245 17.70 -20.83 -9.59
CA GLY A 245 17.09 -21.21 -10.87
C GLY A 245 15.73 -20.56 -11.16
N SER A 246 15.08 -19.99 -10.14
CA SER A 246 13.65 -19.65 -10.20
C SER A 246 13.37 -18.18 -10.44
N ARG A 247 12.59 -17.88 -11.49
CA ARG A 247 12.23 -16.51 -11.88
C ARG A 247 10.87 -16.10 -11.33
N PHE A 248 10.77 -15.82 -10.03
CA PHE A 248 9.51 -15.30 -9.47
C PHE A 248 9.15 -13.95 -10.07
N SER A 249 7.88 -13.80 -10.44
CA SER A 249 7.32 -12.58 -11.03
C SER A 249 6.86 -11.59 -9.96
N VAL A 250 6.40 -12.09 -8.83
CA VAL A 250 5.89 -11.29 -7.70
C VAL A 250 6.41 -11.87 -6.39
N ILE A 251 6.83 -10.99 -5.48
CA ILE A 251 7.16 -11.29 -4.09
C ILE A 251 6.37 -10.34 -3.19
N ARG A 252 5.72 -10.91 -2.19
CA ARG A 252 5.12 -10.20 -1.07
C ARG A 252 5.95 -10.47 0.18
N LYS A 253 6.40 -9.41 0.85
CA LYS A 253 7.18 -9.49 2.08
C LYS A 253 6.38 -8.88 3.24
N LEU A 254 6.23 -9.64 4.31
CA LEU A 254 5.54 -9.23 5.52
C LEU A 254 6.55 -9.15 6.66
N LYS A 255 6.64 -8.00 7.32
CA LYS A 255 7.44 -7.88 8.55
C LYS A 255 6.54 -8.28 9.70
N LEU A 256 6.92 -9.34 10.41
CA LEU A 256 6.09 -9.87 11.47
C LEU A 256 6.13 -8.92 12.69
N PRO A 257 4.98 -8.63 13.32
CA PRO A 257 4.96 -7.89 14.56
C PRO A 257 5.56 -8.73 15.68
N GLY A 258 6.06 -8.08 16.72
CA GLY A 258 6.37 -8.76 17.97
C GLY A 258 5.14 -9.44 18.54
N LYS A 259 5.35 -10.46 19.38
CA LYS A 259 4.26 -11.05 20.16
C LYS A 259 3.50 -9.92 20.87
N ARG A 260 2.19 -9.86 20.65
CA ARG A 260 1.29 -9.00 21.44
C ARG A 260 1.21 -9.53 22.86
#